data_AF-A0A969C6H3-F1
#
_entry.id   AF-A0A969C6H3-F1
#
_cell.length_a   1.000
_cell.length_b   1.000
_cell.length_c   1.000
_cell.angle_alpha   90.00
_cell.angle_beta   90.00
_cell.angle_gamma   90.00
#
_symmetry.space_group_name_H-M   'P 1'
#
loop_
_entity.id
_entity.type
_entity.pdbx_description
1 polymer ?
#
loop_
_entity_poly.entity_id
_entity_poly.type
_entity_poly.pdbx_seq_one_letter_code
_entity_poly.pdbx_strand_id
1 'polypeptide(L)' 'MPARDLARSAAFYRKLGFTAELITEPPGYLIVRQDWVELHFYPDDGVDPLTNASGAYIRL' A
#
# COMPACT_ATOMS: atom_id res chain seq x y z
N MET A 1 -3.32 4.93 -2.00
CA MET A 1 -3.50 5.24 -0.56
C MET A 1 -2.15 5.66 0.03
N PRO A 2 -2.11 6.52 1.04
CA PRO A 2 -0.85 6.94 1.66
C PRO A 2 -0.23 5.82 2.52
N ALA A 3 1.09 5.78 2.61
CA ALA A 3 1.82 4.90 3.52
C ALA A 3 3.04 5.62 4.12
N ARG A 4 3.16 5.58 5.46
CA ARG A 4 4.33 6.12 6.19
C ARG A 4 5.60 5.32 6.01
N ASP A 5 5.47 4.05 5.64
CA ASP A 5 6.58 3.13 5.41
C ASP A 5 6.13 2.07 4.40
N LEU A 6 6.61 2.20 3.17
CA LEU A 6 6.23 1.31 2.08
C LEU A 6 6.69 -0.15 2.32
N ALA A 7 7.83 -0.36 2.99
CA ALA A 7 8.33 -1.71 3.28
C ALA A 7 7.47 -2.42 4.34
N ARG A 8 7.04 -1.69 5.38
CA ARG A 8 6.09 -2.21 6.38
C ARG A 8 4.72 -2.50 5.77
N SER A 9 4.21 -1.62 4.91
CA SER A 9 2.97 -1.86 4.16
C SER A 9 3.08 -3.11 3.28
N ALA A 10 4.17 -3.27 2.54
CA ALA A 10 4.42 -4.47 1.74
C ALA A 10 4.44 -5.75 2.59
N ALA A 11 5.12 -5.72 3.75
CA ALA A 11 5.17 -6.85 4.66
C ALA A 11 3.78 -7.21 5.25
N PHE A 12 2.93 -6.22 5.50
CA PHE A 12 1.55 -6.45 5.94
C PHE A 12 0.71 -7.14 4.87
N TYR A 13 0.69 -6.62 3.64
CA TYR A 13 -0.11 -7.17 2.55
C TYR A 13 0.35 -8.56 2.10
N ARG A 14 1.67 -8.86 2.15
CA ARG A 14 2.19 -10.21 1.91
C ARG A 14 1.59 -11.26 2.85
N LYS A 15 1.32 -10.91 4.12
CA LYS A 15 0.67 -11.81 5.08
C LYS A 15 -0.79 -12.12 4.72
N LEU A 16 -1.43 -11.25 3.93
CA LEU A 16 -2.81 -11.42 3.47
C LEU A 16 -2.92 -12.19 2.15
N GLY A 17 -1.79 -12.62 1.57
CA GLY A 17 -1.75 -13.36 0.30
C GLY A 17 -1.50 -12.48 -0.93
N PHE A 18 -1.29 -11.17 -0.76
CA PHE A 18 -0.90 -10.30 -1.87
C PHE A 18 0.58 -10.49 -2.22
N THR A 19 0.89 -10.44 -3.51
CA THR A 19 2.24 -10.09 -3.97
C THR A 19 2.46 -8.59 -3.76
N ALA A 20 3.71 -8.18 -3.55
CA ALA A 20 4.05 -6.78 -3.29
C ALA A 20 5.33 -6.38 -4.02
N GLU A 21 5.19 -5.40 -4.90
CA GLU A 21 6.25 -4.78 -5.71
C GLU A 21 6.60 -3.41 -5.11
N LEU A 22 7.84 -3.27 -4.66
CA LEU A 22 8.36 -2.04 -4.08
C LEU A 22 9.24 -1.34 -5.12
N ILE A 23 8.83 -0.17 -5.56
CA ILE A 23 9.61 0.72 -6.44
C ILE A 23 10.42 1.63 -5.52
N THR A 24 11.75 1.51 -5.59
CA THR A 24 12.68 2.18 -4.66
C THR A 24 13.19 3.52 -5.17
N GLU A 25 13.07 3.79 -6.46
CA GLU A 25 13.43 5.07 -7.07
C GLU A 25 12.50 6.17 -6.55
N PRO A 26 13.04 7.32 -6.08
CA PRO A 26 12.23 8.45 -5.66
C PRO A 26 11.17 8.85 -6.71
N PRO A 27 9.92 9.14 -6.30
CA PRO A 27 9.46 9.30 -4.92
C PRO A 27 9.29 7.99 -4.13
N GLY A 28 9.40 6.84 -4.76
CA GLY A 28 9.07 5.54 -4.20
C GLY A 28 7.60 5.20 -4.43
N TYR A 29 7.28 3.91 -4.51
CA TYR A 29 5.92 3.45 -4.72
C TYR A 29 5.75 1.99 -4.29
N LEU A 30 4.53 1.61 -3.92
CA LEU A 30 4.22 0.21 -3.64
C LEU A 30 2.95 -0.19 -4.38
N ILE A 31 3.03 -1.30 -5.10
CA ILE A 31 1.88 -1.94 -5.74
C ILE A 31 1.71 -3.33 -5.11
N VAL A 32 0.50 -3.64 -4.65
CA VAL A 32 0.17 -4.97 -4.12
C VAL A 32 -0.95 -5.60 -4.94
N ARG A 33 -0.82 -6.90 -5.25
CA ARG A 33 -1.73 -7.62 -6.15
C ARG A 33 -2.16 -8.96 -5.58
N GLN A 34 -3.45 -9.27 -5.69
CA GLN A 34 -4.03 -10.59 -5.44
C GLN A 34 -5.13 -10.84 -6.48
N ASP A 35 -4.97 -11.87 -7.32
CA ASP A 35 -5.84 -12.15 -8.47
C ASP A 35 -6.05 -10.92 -9.37
N TRP A 36 -7.27 -10.39 -9.42
CA TRP A 36 -7.64 -9.20 -10.21
C TRP A 36 -7.61 -7.90 -9.38
N VAL A 37 -7.33 -7.99 -8.07
CA VAL A 37 -7.25 -6.85 -7.17
C VAL A 37 -5.84 -6.26 -7.20
N GLU A 38 -5.75 -4.96 -7.45
CA GLU A 38 -4.50 -4.19 -7.42
C GLU A 38 -4.70 -2.93 -6.56
N LEU A 39 -3.86 -2.76 -5.53
CA LEU A 39 -3.85 -1.58 -4.67
C LEU A 39 -2.52 -0.85 -4.77
N HIS A 40 -2.60 0.49 -4.81
CA HIS A 40 -1.47 1.36 -4.99
C HIS A 40 -1.21 2.19 -3.74
N PHE A 41 0.06 2.34 -3.37
CA PHE A 41 0.52 3.14 -2.24
C PHE A 41 1.61 4.11 -2.65
N TYR A 42 1.45 5.36 -2.25
CA TYR A 42 2.47 6.39 -2.36
C TYR A 42 3.04 6.69 -0.97
N PRO A 43 4.32 7.10 -0.88
CA PRO A 43 4.93 7.45 0.39
C PRO A 43 4.36 8.77 0.90
N ASP A 44 3.99 8.77 2.17
CA ASP A 44 3.52 9.92 2.91
C ASP A 44 3.85 9.72 4.39
N ASP A 45 5.00 10.24 4.81
CA ASP A 45 5.50 10.14 6.19
C ASP A 45 4.61 10.92 7.17
N GLY A 46 3.84 11.90 6.67
CA GLY A 46 3.01 12.82 7.44
C GLY A 46 1.56 12.37 7.63
N VAL A 47 1.12 11.30 6.97
CA VAL A 47 -0.27 10.84 7.10
C VAL A 47 -0.60 10.47 8.55
N ASP A 48 -1.64 11.09 9.08
CA ASP A 48 -2.23 10.74 10.37
C ASP A 48 -3.31 9.66 10.20
N PRO A 49 -3.11 8.45 10.76
CA PRO A 49 -4.10 7.37 10.66
C PRO A 49 -5.45 7.69 11.31
N LEU A 50 -5.52 8.64 12.26
CA LEU A 50 -6.76 8.97 12.96
C LEU A 50 -7.67 9.92 12.16
N THR A 51 -7.12 10.62 11.16
CA THR A 51 -7.86 11.63 10.38
C THR A 51 -7.87 11.33 8.87
N ASN A 52 -7.06 10.37 8.40
CA ASN A 52 -7.02 9.97 7.00
C ASN A 52 -8.33 9.29 6.54
N ALA A 53 -8.94 9.83 5.49
CA ALA A 53 -10.17 9.29 4.88
C ALA A 53 -9.93 8.38 3.66
N SER A 54 -8.67 8.05 3.34
CA SER A 54 -8.35 7.16 2.22
C SER A 54 -8.86 5.74 2.46
N GLY A 55 -9.51 5.15 1.46
CA GLY A 55 -9.95 3.76 1.49
C GLY A 55 -10.20 3.21 0.10
N ALA A 56 -10.32 1.89 0.01
CA ALA A 56 -10.73 1.18 -1.19
C ALA A 56 -11.72 0.08 -0.79
N TYR A 57 -12.72 -0.15 -1.64
CA TYR A 57 -13.66 -1.26 -1.49
C TYR A 57 -13.23 -2.41 -2.40
N ILE A 58 -12.96 -3.57 -1.81
CA ILE A 58 -12.67 -4.81 -2.54
C ILE A 58 -13.85 -5.75 -2.34
N ARG A 59 -14.42 -6.22 -3.44
CA ARG A 59 -15.49 -7.22 -3.44
C ARG A 59 -15.01 -8.46 -4.15
N LEU A 60 -14.75 -9.52 -3.39
CA LEU A 60 -14.37 -10.84 -3.91
C LEU A 60 -15.56 -11.57 -4.53
#